data_AF-A0A3N6ZX88-F1
#
_entry.id   AF-A0A3N6ZX88-F1
#
_cell.length_a   1.000
_cell.length_b   1.000
_cell.length_c   1.000
_cell.angle_alpha   90.00
_cell.angle_beta   90.00
_cell.angle_gamma   90.00
#
_symmetry.space_group_name_H-M   'P 1'
#
loop_
_entity.id
_entity.type
_entity.pdbx_description
1 polymer ?
#
loop_
_entity_poly.entity_id
_entity_poly.type
_entity_poly.pdbx_seq_one_letter_code
_entity_poly.pdbx_strand_id
1 'polypeptide(L)' 'MGRGDNRSKRGKISSGTFGVSRPKKTRNAKKAKA' A
#
# COMPACT_ATOMS: atom_id res chain seq x y z
N MET A 1 -9.57 -8.02 -3.68
CA MET A 1 -9.83 -6.72 -3.03
C MET A 1 -10.04 -5.64 -4.08
N GLY A 2 -11.18 -4.96 -4.04
CA GLY A 2 -11.59 -3.94 -5.02
C GLY A 2 -10.94 -2.58 -4.79
N ARG A 3 -11.36 -1.58 -5.58
CA ARG A 3 -10.84 -0.20 -5.50
C ARG A 3 -11.22 0.54 -4.22
N GLY A 4 -12.28 0.12 -3.52
CA GLY A 4 -12.68 0.71 -2.23
C GLY A 4 -11.91 0.21 -1.02
N ASP A 5 -11.10 -0.84 -1.16
CA ASP A 5 -10.38 -1.42 -0.02
C ASP A 5 -9.01 -0.76 0.20
N ASN A 6 -8.97 0.17 1.14
CA ASN A 6 -7.78 0.93 1.54
C ASN A 6 -6.65 0.08 2.14
N ARG A 7 -6.89 -1.19 2.50
CA ARG A 7 -5.81 -2.09 2.95
C ARG A 7 -5.07 -2.73 1.79
N SER A 8 -5.72 -2.81 0.62
CA SER A 8 -5.15 -3.42 -0.57
C SER A 8 -4.28 -2.45 -1.36
N LYS A 9 -3.33 -2.98 -2.14
CA LYS A 9 -2.53 -2.15 -3.07
C LYS A 9 -3.42 -1.38 -4.04
N ARG A 10 -4.50 -2.02 -4.54
CA ARG A 10 -5.44 -1.43 -5.50
C ARG A 10 -6.25 -0.28 -4.89
N GLY A 11 -6.76 -0.43 -3.67
CA GLY A 11 -7.48 0.68 -3.02
C GLY A 11 -6.56 1.82 -2.60
N LYS A 12 -5.32 1.53 -2.18
CA LYS A 12 -4.30 2.58 -1.96
C LYS A 12 -3.88 3.32 -3.23
N ILE A 13 -3.91 2.66 -4.39
CA ILE A 13 -3.74 3.34 -5.70
C ILE A 13 -4.92 4.27 -5.95
N SER A 14 -6.15 3.78 -5.75
CA SER A 14 -7.38 4.54 -6.01
C SER A 14 -7.53 5.76 -5.09
N SER A 15 -7.13 5.65 -3.81
CA SER A 15 -7.20 6.75 -2.84
C SER A 15 -5.96 7.66 -2.85
N GLY A 16 -4.93 7.35 -3.64
CA GLY A 16 -3.69 8.13 -3.70
C GLY A 16 -2.77 8.00 -2.49
N THR A 17 -3.10 7.14 -1.51
CA THR A 17 -2.36 7.00 -0.25
C THR A 17 -1.26 5.94 -0.31
N PHE A 18 -0.34 5.98 0.66
CA PHE A 18 0.74 4.99 0.83
C PHE A 18 0.54 4.11 2.07
N GLY A 19 1.31 3.04 2.18
CA GLY A 19 1.51 2.27 3.40
C GLY A 19 2.03 0.87 3.10
N VAL A 20 1.81 -0.09 4.00
CA VAL A 20 2.39 -1.44 3.90
C VAL A 20 2.17 -2.08 2.51
N SER A 21 0.93 -2.11 2.04
CA SER A 21 0.57 -2.72 0.74
C SER A 21 0.94 -1.87 -0.49
N ARG A 22 1.23 -0.56 -0.32
CA ARG A 22 1.65 0.37 -1.39
C ARG A 22 2.70 1.35 -0.86
N PRO A 23 3.97 0.93 -0.74
CA PRO A 23 5.02 1.75 -0.14
C PRO A 23 5.51 2.85 -1.09
N LYS A 24 5.84 4.03 -0.57
CA LYS A 24 6.39 5.17 -1.35
C LYS A 24 7.82 4.91 -1.84
N LYS A 25 8.63 4.22 -1.03
CA LYS A 25 10.02 3.85 -1.33
C LYS A 25 10.19 2.35 -1.08
N THR A 26 10.99 1.69 -1.91
CA THR A 26 11.27 0.24 -1.82
C THR A 26 11.82 -0.17 -0.45
N ARG A 27 12.62 0.69 0.19
CA ARG A 27 13.13 0.49 1.56
C ARG A 27 12.03 0.28 2.60
N ASN A 28 10.88 0.95 2.44
CA ASN A 28 9.76 0.87 3.38
C ASN A 28 8.94 -0.42 3.20
N ALA A 29 9.07 -1.12 2.06
CA ALA A 29 8.44 -2.42 1.84
C ALA A 29 9.11 -3.51 2.70
N LYS A 30 10.45 -3.46 2.81
CA LYS A 30 11.24 -4.43 3.58
C LYS A 30 11.03 -4.28 5.09
N LYS A 31 10.81 -3.05 5.57
CA LYS A 31 10.61 -2.77 7.00
C LYS A 31 9.28 -3.28 7.56
N ALA A 32 8.30 -3.57 6.71
CA ALA A 32 6.98 -4.06 7.12
C ALA A 32 6.88 -5.59 7.17
N LYS A 33 7.95 -6.29 6.78
CA LYS A 33 8.03 -7.77 6.79
C LYS A 33 8.99 -8.30 7.87
N ALA A 34 9.55 -7.39 8.68
CA ALA A 34 10.43 -7.68 9.82
C ALA A 34 9.64 -7.55 11.12
#